data_AF-A0A2S9K9U1-F1
#
_entry.id   AF-A0A2S9K9U1-F1
#
_cell.length_a   1.000
_cell.length_b   1.000
_cell.length_c   1.000
_cell.angle_alpha   90.00
_cell.angle_beta   90.00
_cell.angle_gamma   90.00
#
_symmetry.space_group_name_H-M   'P 1'
#
loop_
_entity.id
_entity.type
_entity.pdbx_description
1 polymer ?
#
loop_
_entity_poly.entity_id
_entity_poly.type
_entity_poly.pdbx_seq_one_letter_code
_entity_poly.pdbx_strand_id
1 'polypeptide(L)'
;MFGIGSGRDTVDASDSWHDQQGVAPVDTVKIGAGIAPADVKLARVGDDLVLSLAGGTDSLTMLGYFSENPDYSGYTRIQLQFANGTLWGATGIAAQVIHVGGTPGNDGLVGTIATDSMQGGQGNDQIWAGDKADTLLGGEGHDSLFGEQGNDLLDGGAGNDWLSGGDGADSYAFGIGSGRDTVDASDNWYDQVGVAPVDTVKIGAGIAPADLKPARVGDDLVLSLAGGSDSLTVLGYYSENADYYGYSRIQLQFSNGTLWGAQQIKQAVNTAPTASNRAVTFNEDT
;
A
#
# COMPACT_ATOMS: atom_id res chain seq x y z
N MET A 1 18.70 19.23 16.41
CA MET A 1 19.27 18.03 15.76
C MET A 1 18.79 16.85 16.56
N PHE A 2 18.20 15.85 15.92
CA PHE A 2 17.58 14.69 16.57
C PHE A 2 18.29 13.40 16.10
N GLY A 3 18.52 12.45 17.00
CA GLY A 3 19.15 11.18 16.63
C GLY A 3 19.11 10.11 17.74
N ILE A 4 19.94 9.08 17.57
CA ILE A 4 20.00 7.96 18.53
C ILE A 4 20.49 8.46 19.89
N GLY A 5 19.75 8.12 20.94
CA GLY A 5 20.01 8.55 22.32
C GLY A 5 19.53 9.96 22.64
N SER A 6 18.77 10.61 21.74
CA SER A 6 18.09 11.88 22.02
C SER A 6 16.99 11.73 23.08
N GLY A 7 16.45 10.53 23.29
CA GLY A 7 15.33 10.29 24.18
C GLY A 7 14.01 10.73 23.54
N ARG A 8 13.09 11.21 24.37
CA ARG A 8 11.78 11.71 23.92
C ARG A 8 11.76 13.23 24.00
N ASP A 9 11.84 13.85 22.84
CA ASP A 9 11.88 15.30 22.68
C ASP A 9 10.57 15.85 22.11
N THR A 10 10.29 17.12 22.39
CA THR A 10 9.18 17.87 21.83
C THR A 10 9.70 19.19 21.29
N VAL A 11 9.29 19.54 20.08
CA VAL A 11 9.58 20.83 19.45
C VAL A 11 8.28 21.53 19.10
N ASP A 12 8.25 22.81 19.41
CA ASP A 12 7.23 23.74 18.98
C ASP A 12 7.85 24.66 17.92
N ALA A 13 7.31 24.59 16.71
CA ALA A 13 7.73 25.41 15.58
C ALA A 13 6.73 26.55 15.30
N SER A 14 5.95 26.96 16.31
CA SER A 14 5.05 28.10 16.19
C SER A 14 5.84 29.39 15.96
N ASP A 15 5.95 29.83 14.71
CA ASP A 15 6.50 31.13 14.38
C ASP A 15 5.37 32.17 14.27
N SER A 16 5.45 33.22 15.10
CA SER A 16 4.56 34.39 15.04
C SER A 16 4.93 35.31 13.86
N TRP A 17 4.82 34.81 12.63
CA TRP A 17 5.13 35.58 11.43
C TRP A 17 3.94 36.46 11.03
N HIS A 18 3.68 37.54 11.78
CA HIS A 18 2.45 38.33 11.66
C HIS A 18 2.53 39.58 10.76
N ASP A 19 3.70 39.97 10.24
CA ASP A 19 3.88 41.39 9.84
C ASP A 19 4.74 41.64 8.59
N GLN A 20 5.22 40.61 7.89
CA GLN A 20 6.17 40.80 6.79
C GLN A 20 5.63 40.29 5.45
N GLN A 21 5.62 41.16 4.43
CA GLN A 21 5.40 40.74 3.05
C GLN A 21 6.57 39.83 2.62
N GLY A 22 6.32 38.52 2.57
CA GLY A 22 7.31 37.49 2.18
C GLY A 22 6.78 36.08 2.40
N VAL A 23 7.48 35.08 1.86
CA VAL A 23 7.23 33.66 2.19
C VAL A 23 7.83 33.39 3.57
N ALA A 24 7.03 32.90 4.50
CA ALA A 24 7.50 32.59 5.85
C ALA A 24 8.59 31.49 5.83
N PRO A 25 9.60 31.56 6.73
CA PRO A 25 10.70 30.61 6.77
C PRO A 25 10.25 29.18 7.11
N VAL A 26 11.03 28.20 6.62
CA VAL A 26 10.83 26.76 6.85
C VAL A 26 11.84 26.29 7.90
N ASP A 27 11.33 25.68 8.96
CA ASP A 27 12.15 25.11 10.03
C ASP A 27 12.74 23.77 9.62
N THR A 28 14.00 23.54 9.98
CA THR A 28 14.73 22.34 9.58
C THR A 28 15.13 21.50 10.79
N VAL A 29 14.54 20.32 10.90
CA VAL A 29 15.01 19.28 11.82
C VAL A 29 16.15 18.51 11.14
N LYS A 30 17.37 18.68 11.67
CA LYS A 30 18.53 17.89 11.22
C LYS A 30 18.52 16.52 11.89
N ILE A 31 18.47 15.47 11.09
CA ILE A 31 18.56 14.07 11.52
C ILE A 31 20.03 13.68 11.63
N GLY A 32 20.38 13.05 12.75
CA GLY A 32 21.75 12.67 13.10
C GLY A 32 22.42 11.72 12.10
N ALA A 33 23.75 11.71 12.11
CA ALA A 33 24.53 10.79 11.28
C ALA A 33 24.23 9.33 11.63
N GLY A 34 24.19 8.45 10.63
CA GLY A 34 23.92 7.02 10.82
C GLY A 34 22.44 6.64 10.85
N ILE A 35 21.54 7.60 10.64
CA ILE A 35 20.09 7.38 10.50
C ILE A 35 19.73 7.63 9.03
N ALA A 36 19.34 6.58 8.33
CA ALA A 36 18.82 6.65 6.97
C ALA A 36 17.32 6.99 6.97
N PRO A 37 16.76 7.47 5.84
CA PRO A 37 15.32 7.66 5.69
C PRO A 37 14.47 6.44 6.07
N ALA A 38 14.94 5.22 5.75
CA ALA A 38 14.27 3.97 6.10
C ALA A 38 14.28 3.66 7.62
N ASP A 39 15.15 4.31 8.39
CA ASP A 39 15.23 4.13 9.85
C ASP A 39 14.26 5.07 10.59
N VAL A 40 13.55 5.95 9.87
CA VAL A 40 12.64 6.93 10.43
C VAL A 40 11.20 6.55 10.14
N LYS A 41 10.37 6.50 11.18
CA LYS A 41 8.91 6.35 11.07
C LYS A 41 8.24 7.65 11.46
N LEU A 42 7.33 8.14 10.63
CA LEU A 42 6.48 9.29 10.97
C LEU A 42 5.06 8.80 11.27
N ALA A 43 4.44 9.41 12.27
CA ALA A 43 3.07 9.17 12.65
C ALA A 43 2.38 10.50 12.96
N ARG A 44 1.06 10.56 12.76
CA ARG A 44 0.25 11.67 13.26
C ARG A 44 -0.32 11.31 14.63
N VAL A 45 -0.20 12.20 15.61
CA VAL A 45 -0.82 12.04 16.95
C VAL A 45 -1.60 13.31 17.27
N GLY A 46 -2.93 13.26 17.11
CA GLY A 46 -3.75 14.48 17.15
C GLY A 46 -3.36 15.42 16.01
N ASP A 47 -2.97 16.64 16.34
CA ASP A 47 -2.44 17.61 15.37
C ASP A 47 -0.91 17.57 15.24
N ASP A 48 -0.24 16.69 15.97
CA ASP A 48 1.22 16.66 16.04
C ASP A 48 1.80 15.64 15.06
N LEU A 49 2.99 15.93 14.56
CA LEU A 49 3.82 14.98 13.81
C LEU A 49 4.81 14.32 14.77
N VAL A 50 4.78 13.00 14.88
CA VAL A 50 5.69 12.23 15.71
C VAL A 50 6.67 11.45 14.83
N LEU A 51 7.95 11.72 15.01
CA LEU A 51 9.05 11.00 14.41
C LEU A 51 9.58 9.99 15.43
N SER A 52 9.76 8.73 15.04
CA SER A 52 10.43 7.70 15.85
C SER A 52 11.53 6.99 15.05
N LEU A 53 12.56 6.49 15.74
CA LEU A 53 13.66 5.75 15.13
C LEU A 53 13.44 4.23 15.24
N ALA A 54 13.64 3.51 14.14
CA ALA A 54 13.58 2.06 14.12
C ALA A 54 14.64 1.45 15.06
N GLY A 55 14.24 0.44 15.84
CA GLY A 55 15.15 -0.28 16.74
C GLY A 55 15.51 0.46 18.04
N GLY A 56 14.81 1.54 18.39
CA GLY A 56 15.03 2.31 19.61
C GLY A 56 13.76 2.88 20.25
N THR A 57 13.93 3.67 21.31
CA THR A 57 12.84 4.38 22.01
C THR A 57 12.87 5.90 21.79
N ASP A 58 13.78 6.38 20.94
CA ASP A 58 13.95 7.79 20.67
C ASP A 58 12.80 8.30 19.81
N SER A 59 12.21 9.44 20.20
CA SER A 59 11.11 10.07 19.48
C SER A 59 11.18 11.59 19.53
N LEU A 60 10.73 12.25 18.47
CA LEU A 60 10.55 13.70 18.39
C LEU A 60 9.10 14.02 18.04
N THR A 61 8.41 14.75 18.91
CA THR A 61 7.07 15.28 18.64
C THR A 61 7.17 16.72 18.15
N MET A 62 6.58 17.00 16.99
CA MET A 62 6.47 18.32 16.39
C MET A 62 5.04 18.80 16.54
N LEU A 63 4.83 19.74 17.47
CA LEU A 63 3.50 20.16 17.89
C LEU A 63 2.76 20.90 16.77
N GLY A 64 1.47 20.61 16.62
CA GLY A 64 0.53 21.31 15.75
C GLY A 64 0.80 21.16 14.25
N TYR A 65 1.73 20.29 13.83
CA TYR A 65 2.17 20.12 12.43
C TYR A 65 1.01 20.02 11.43
N PHE A 66 -0.08 19.37 11.81
CA PHE A 66 -1.27 19.14 10.97
C PHE A 66 -2.45 20.07 11.25
N SER A 67 -2.29 21.10 12.09
CA SER A 67 -3.39 22.02 12.42
C SER A 67 -3.92 22.77 11.20
N GLU A 68 -5.25 22.92 11.13
CA GLU A 68 -6.01 23.41 9.96
C GLU A 68 -5.69 24.85 9.49
N ASN A 69 -4.81 25.57 10.18
CA ASN A 69 -4.41 26.93 9.82
C ASN A 69 -2.90 27.05 9.49
N PRO A 70 -2.44 26.37 8.43
CA PRO A 70 -1.01 26.28 8.08
C PRO A 70 -0.38 27.64 7.75
N ASP A 71 -1.17 28.57 7.21
CA ASP A 71 -0.69 29.86 6.74
C ASP A 71 -0.50 30.89 7.86
N TYR A 72 -1.20 30.73 9.00
CA TYR A 72 -1.11 31.67 10.12
C TYR A 72 -0.16 31.23 11.23
N SER A 73 0.14 29.93 11.35
CA SER A 73 0.83 29.41 12.53
C SER A 73 2.09 28.60 12.24
N GLY A 74 2.44 28.40 10.96
CA GLY A 74 3.75 27.89 10.55
C GLY A 74 4.04 26.42 10.83
N TYR A 75 3.12 25.69 11.44
CA TYR A 75 3.35 24.32 11.88
C TYR A 75 3.61 23.33 10.74
N THR A 76 3.03 23.53 9.55
CA THR A 76 3.30 22.68 8.36
C THR A 76 4.66 22.97 7.71
N ARG A 77 5.42 23.95 8.20
CA ARG A 77 6.68 24.41 7.60
C ARG A 77 7.91 23.75 8.22
N ILE A 78 7.79 22.52 8.70
CA ILE A 78 8.94 21.71 9.12
C ILE A 78 9.41 20.84 7.95
N GLN A 79 10.73 20.77 7.76
CA GLN A 79 11.40 19.81 6.89
C GLN A 79 12.41 18.98 7.66
N LEU A 80 12.59 17.72 7.26
CA LEU A 80 13.61 16.83 7.80
C LEU A 80 14.80 16.79 6.85
N GLN A 81 15.99 17.11 7.36
CA GLN A 81 17.23 17.04 6.61
C GLN A 81 18.11 15.91 7.16
N PHE A 82 18.35 14.90 6.34
CA PHE A 82 19.21 13.77 6.66
C PHE A 82 20.69 14.10 6.39
N ALA A 83 21.58 13.43 7.11
CA ALA A 83 23.02 13.60 6.95
C ALA A 83 23.54 13.25 5.54
N ASN A 84 22.83 12.40 4.80
CA ASN A 84 23.13 12.06 3.41
C ASN A 84 22.69 13.12 2.38
N GLY A 85 22.09 14.23 2.84
CA GLY A 85 21.58 15.30 1.99
C GLY A 85 20.12 15.13 1.54
N THR A 86 19.47 14.01 1.89
CA THR A 86 18.04 13.82 1.62
C THR A 86 17.23 14.85 2.41
N LEU A 87 16.23 15.44 1.76
CA LEU A 87 15.36 16.44 2.35
C LEU A 87 13.90 15.99 2.20
N TRP A 88 13.20 15.85 3.33
CA TRP A 88 11.75 15.68 3.34
C TRP A 88 11.10 17.01 3.72
N GLY A 89 10.59 17.74 2.72
CA GLY A 89 9.66 18.84 2.95
C GLY A 89 8.25 18.34 3.23
N ALA A 90 7.25 19.23 3.26
CA ALA A 90 5.86 18.89 3.60
C ALA A 90 5.31 17.68 2.80
N THR A 91 5.52 17.64 1.47
CA THR A 91 5.09 16.51 0.64
C THR A 91 5.83 15.20 0.98
N GLY A 92 7.14 15.30 1.25
CA GLY A 92 7.94 14.13 1.62
C GLY A 92 7.57 13.60 3.01
N ILE A 93 7.21 14.49 3.94
CA ILE A 93 6.71 14.12 5.27
C ILE A 93 5.32 13.50 5.16
N ALA A 94 4.39 14.12 4.44
CA ALA A 94 3.03 13.60 4.26
C ALA A 94 3.04 12.18 3.67
N ALA A 95 3.95 11.90 2.73
CA ALA A 95 4.13 10.58 2.14
C ALA A 95 4.75 9.52 3.08
N GLN A 96 5.13 9.89 4.31
CA GLN A 96 5.78 9.01 5.28
C GLN A 96 4.99 8.88 6.59
N VAL A 97 3.90 9.63 6.74
CA VAL A 97 3.09 9.66 7.96
C VAL A 97 2.07 8.53 7.92
N ILE A 98 2.24 7.55 8.80
CA ILE A 98 1.17 6.61 9.13
C ILE A 98 0.14 7.40 9.96
N HIS A 99 -1.03 7.64 9.37
CA HIS A 99 -2.14 8.35 9.97
C HIS A 99 -2.90 7.49 10.99
N VAL A 100 -2.93 6.16 10.83
CA VAL A 100 -3.67 5.25 11.73
C VAL A 100 -2.88 3.95 11.94
N GLY A 101 -2.62 3.57 13.19
CA GLY A 101 -1.87 2.35 13.54
C GLY A 101 -2.58 1.50 14.57
N GLY A 102 -2.64 0.19 14.34
CA GLY A 102 -3.17 -0.80 15.27
C GLY A 102 -2.16 -1.23 16.34
N THR A 103 -2.61 -2.15 17.17
CA THR A 103 -1.87 -2.81 18.24
C THR A 103 -1.35 -4.17 17.74
N PRO A 104 -0.66 -4.97 18.57
CA PRO A 104 -0.33 -6.35 18.21
C PRO A 104 -1.51 -7.34 18.29
N GLY A 105 -2.73 -6.86 18.55
CA GLY A 105 -3.94 -7.69 18.61
C GLY A 105 -4.86 -7.38 17.44
N ASN A 106 -6.02 -8.01 17.40
CA ASN A 106 -6.99 -7.77 16.33
C ASN A 106 -7.63 -6.38 16.49
N ASP A 107 -7.41 -5.51 15.51
CA ASP A 107 -7.86 -4.13 15.52
C ASP A 107 -8.86 -3.82 14.40
N GLY A 108 -9.70 -2.81 14.65
CA GLY A 108 -10.57 -2.20 13.66
C GLY A 108 -10.13 -0.75 13.45
N LEU A 109 -9.59 -0.46 12.28
CA LEU A 109 -9.05 0.85 11.91
C LEU A 109 -9.95 1.51 10.86
N VAL A 110 -10.27 2.78 11.07
CA VAL A 110 -11.09 3.56 10.15
C VAL A 110 -10.36 4.86 9.85
N GLY A 111 -10.18 5.14 8.57
CA GLY A 111 -9.53 6.33 8.05
C GLY A 111 -10.50 7.50 7.98
N THR A 112 -10.15 8.45 7.13
CA THR A 112 -10.78 9.76 7.06
C THR A 112 -11.17 10.07 5.61
N ILE A 113 -11.57 11.32 5.34
CA ILE A 113 -11.82 11.81 3.98
C ILE A 113 -10.55 12.34 3.30
N ALA A 114 -9.39 12.13 3.92
CA ALA A 114 -8.09 12.60 3.48
C ALA A 114 -7.20 11.39 3.20
N THR A 115 -6.13 11.60 2.43
CA THR A 115 -5.14 10.56 2.19
C THR A 115 -4.56 10.05 3.51
N ASP A 116 -4.78 8.77 3.75
CA ASP A 116 -4.39 8.03 4.93
C ASP A 116 -3.30 7.01 4.62
N SER A 117 -2.41 6.80 5.59
CA SER A 117 -1.53 5.64 5.62
C SER A 117 -1.83 4.88 6.90
N MET A 118 -2.20 3.62 6.76
CA MET A 118 -2.78 2.83 7.82
C MET A 118 -1.99 1.53 7.98
N GLN A 119 -1.76 1.10 9.21
CA GLN A 119 -1.06 -0.15 9.52
C GLN A 119 -1.79 -0.95 10.60
N GLY A 120 -2.18 -2.19 10.31
CA GLY A 120 -2.81 -3.11 11.26
C GLY A 120 -1.83 -3.55 12.34
N GLY A 121 -0.76 -4.23 11.94
CA GLY A 121 0.31 -4.65 12.84
C GLY A 121 0.41 -6.16 12.93
N GLN A 122 0.13 -6.73 14.10
CA GLN A 122 -0.01 -8.17 14.26
C GLN A 122 -1.46 -8.46 14.63
N GLY A 123 -1.95 -9.66 14.29
CA GLY A 123 -3.33 -10.03 14.59
C GLY A 123 -4.17 -10.02 13.32
N ASN A 124 -5.47 -10.23 13.47
CA ASN A 124 -6.38 -10.21 12.33
C ASN A 124 -7.11 -8.87 12.32
N ASP A 125 -6.66 -7.97 11.47
CA ASP A 125 -7.08 -6.58 11.48
C ASP A 125 -8.12 -6.29 10.39
N GLN A 126 -8.93 -5.27 10.63
CA GLN A 126 -9.85 -4.74 9.63
C GLN A 126 -9.57 -3.25 9.43
N ILE A 127 -9.29 -2.84 8.19
CA ILE A 127 -8.90 -1.47 7.86
C ILE A 127 -9.82 -0.94 6.76
N TRP A 128 -10.52 0.16 7.03
CA TRP A 128 -11.28 0.94 6.05
C TRP A 128 -10.62 2.30 5.87
N ALA A 129 -10.19 2.63 4.66
CA ALA A 129 -9.36 3.82 4.42
C ALA A 129 -10.17 5.09 4.14
N GLY A 130 -11.25 4.99 3.35
CA GLY A 130 -12.19 6.08 3.16
C GLY A 130 -12.09 6.71 1.78
N ASP A 131 -11.91 8.02 1.74
CA ASP A 131 -11.82 8.75 0.48
C ASP A 131 -10.36 9.13 0.17
N LYS A 132 -10.05 9.18 -1.13
CA LYS A 132 -8.76 9.55 -1.76
C LYS A 132 -7.77 8.38 -1.76
N ALA A 133 -6.62 8.64 -2.38
CA ALA A 133 -5.58 7.64 -2.52
C ALA A 133 -4.89 7.37 -1.18
N ASP A 134 -5.08 6.16 -0.67
CA ASP A 134 -4.63 5.70 0.64
C ASP A 134 -3.56 4.60 0.53
N THR A 135 -2.91 4.29 1.66
CA THR A 135 -1.96 3.19 1.78
C THR A 135 -2.30 2.33 2.98
N LEU A 136 -2.67 1.08 2.76
CA LEU A 136 -3.10 0.13 3.77
C LEU A 136 -2.08 -1.00 3.86
N LEU A 137 -1.54 -1.20 5.07
CA LEU A 137 -0.61 -2.28 5.40
C LEU A 137 -1.26 -3.17 6.46
N GLY A 138 -1.61 -4.41 6.13
CA GLY A 138 -2.19 -5.38 7.08
C GLY A 138 -1.18 -5.76 8.14
N GLY A 139 -0.13 -6.48 7.73
CA GLY A 139 0.99 -6.83 8.60
C GLY A 139 1.10 -8.34 8.77
N GLU A 140 1.11 -8.85 9.99
CA GLU A 140 1.06 -10.29 10.25
C GLU A 140 -0.35 -10.71 10.68
N GLY A 141 -0.96 -11.67 9.98
CA GLY A 141 -2.22 -12.28 10.40
C GLY A 141 -3.20 -12.49 9.26
N HIS A 142 -4.49 -12.47 9.53
CA HIS A 142 -5.52 -12.62 8.51
C HIS A 142 -6.34 -11.34 8.44
N ASP A 143 -5.90 -10.43 7.57
CA ASP A 143 -6.37 -9.06 7.54
C ASP A 143 -7.47 -8.85 6.50
N SER A 144 -8.28 -7.82 6.70
CA SER A 144 -9.28 -7.35 5.74
C SER A 144 -9.06 -5.87 5.47
N LEU A 145 -8.59 -5.54 4.27
CA LEU A 145 -8.23 -4.19 3.85
C LEU A 145 -9.23 -3.68 2.81
N PHE A 146 -9.80 -2.51 3.05
CA PHE A 146 -10.79 -1.84 2.21
C PHE A 146 -10.31 -0.43 1.86
N GLY A 147 -9.87 -0.20 0.62
CA GLY A 147 -9.44 1.11 0.12
C GLY A 147 -10.60 2.10 -0.02
N GLU A 148 -11.76 1.59 -0.46
CA GLU A 148 -12.99 2.35 -0.69
C GLU A 148 -12.94 3.26 -1.91
N GLN A 149 -12.71 4.57 -1.80
CA GLN A 149 -12.68 5.48 -2.94
C GLN A 149 -11.28 6.05 -3.11
N GLY A 150 -10.61 5.80 -4.24
CA GLY A 150 -9.26 6.30 -4.37
C GLY A 150 -8.43 5.53 -5.36
N ASN A 151 -7.15 5.88 -5.43
CA ASN A 151 -6.18 5.02 -6.08
C ASN A 151 -5.29 4.47 -4.98
N ASP A 152 -5.67 3.32 -4.43
CA ASP A 152 -5.17 2.85 -3.15
C ASP A 152 -4.00 1.87 -3.32
N LEU A 153 -3.16 1.81 -2.30
CA LEU A 153 -2.11 0.80 -2.18
C LEU A 153 -2.45 -0.14 -1.03
N LEU A 154 -2.73 -1.41 -1.34
CA LEU A 154 -3.06 -2.44 -0.37
C LEU A 154 -1.94 -3.48 -0.33
N ASP A 155 -1.39 -3.71 0.85
CA ASP A 155 -0.44 -4.79 1.15
C ASP A 155 -0.95 -5.57 2.36
N GLY A 156 -1.44 -6.79 2.14
CA GLY A 156 -1.90 -7.66 3.24
C GLY A 156 -0.77 -7.99 4.22
N GLY A 157 0.48 -8.01 3.75
CA GLY A 157 1.59 -8.51 4.52
C GLY A 157 1.61 -10.03 4.49
N ALA A 158 1.81 -10.67 5.64
CA ALA A 158 1.91 -12.11 5.76
C ALA A 158 0.64 -12.72 6.33
N GLY A 159 0.07 -13.68 5.60
CA GLY A 159 -0.97 -14.55 6.11
C GLY A 159 -1.98 -14.88 5.03
N ASN A 160 -3.27 -14.69 5.28
CA ASN A 160 -4.27 -14.98 4.24
C ASN A 160 -5.27 -13.84 4.29
N ASP A 161 -5.07 -12.87 3.41
CA ASP A 161 -5.71 -11.58 3.55
C ASP A 161 -6.83 -11.39 2.53
N TRP A 162 -7.78 -10.54 2.89
CA TRP A 162 -8.83 -10.06 2.00
C TRP A 162 -8.56 -8.60 1.64
N LEU A 163 -8.36 -8.32 0.36
CA LEU A 163 -8.00 -7.00 -0.14
C LEU A 163 -9.07 -6.51 -1.11
N SER A 164 -9.69 -5.38 -0.82
CA SER A 164 -10.70 -4.74 -1.67
C SER A 164 -10.25 -3.31 -1.95
N GLY A 165 -9.80 -3.01 -3.16
CA GLY A 165 -9.39 -1.65 -3.53
C GLY A 165 -10.58 -0.70 -3.56
N GLY A 166 -11.61 -1.06 -4.32
CA GLY A 166 -12.83 -0.27 -4.44
C GLY A 166 -12.80 0.58 -5.71
N ASP A 167 -13.29 1.82 -5.61
CA ASP A 167 -13.42 2.71 -6.77
C ASP A 167 -12.09 3.41 -7.09
N GLY A 168 -11.46 3.03 -8.20
CA GLY A 168 -10.35 3.77 -8.80
C GLY A 168 -9.29 2.81 -9.31
N ALA A 169 -8.05 3.30 -9.48
CA ALA A 169 -6.95 2.52 -10.01
C ALA A 169 -6.03 2.06 -8.88
N ASP A 170 -6.29 0.87 -8.36
CA ASP A 170 -5.70 0.37 -7.13
C ASP A 170 -4.45 -0.47 -7.38
N SER A 171 -3.68 -0.65 -6.33
CA SER A 171 -2.43 -1.40 -6.33
C SER A 171 -2.42 -2.43 -5.21
N TYR A 172 -2.32 -3.70 -5.57
CA TYR A 172 -2.25 -4.81 -4.62
C TYR A 172 -0.84 -5.38 -4.59
N ALA A 173 -0.15 -5.33 -3.45
CA ALA A 173 1.17 -5.96 -3.31
C ALA A 173 1.02 -7.47 -3.16
N PHE A 174 1.84 -8.23 -3.88
CA PHE A 174 1.88 -9.69 -3.75
C PHE A 174 3.30 -10.20 -3.93
N GLY A 175 3.75 -11.07 -3.03
CA GLY A 175 5.13 -11.54 -3.02
C GLY A 175 5.36 -12.84 -2.28
N ILE A 176 6.64 -13.14 -2.08
CA ILE A 176 7.08 -14.27 -1.26
C ILE A 176 6.74 -13.97 0.20
N GLY A 177 6.07 -14.91 0.86
CA GLY A 177 5.65 -14.76 2.25
C GLY A 177 4.33 -14.03 2.43
N SER A 178 3.65 -13.62 1.36
CA SER A 178 2.31 -13.03 1.46
C SER A 178 1.26 -14.04 1.92
N GLY A 179 1.47 -15.33 1.64
CA GLY A 179 0.53 -16.40 1.94
C GLY A 179 -0.60 -16.46 0.91
N ARG A 180 -1.85 -16.68 1.33
CA ARG A 180 -2.97 -16.96 0.40
C ARG A 180 -4.02 -15.86 0.40
N ASP A 181 -3.76 -14.84 -0.39
CA ASP A 181 -4.58 -13.64 -0.40
C ASP A 181 -5.69 -13.70 -1.45
N THR A 182 -6.73 -12.94 -1.19
CA THR A 182 -7.88 -12.77 -2.07
C THR A 182 -8.06 -11.29 -2.36
N VAL A 183 -8.15 -10.95 -3.65
CA VAL A 183 -8.40 -9.59 -4.14
C VAL A 183 -9.79 -9.52 -4.73
N ASP A 184 -10.58 -8.59 -4.23
CA ASP A 184 -11.77 -8.04 -4.87
C ASP A 184 -11.37 -6.73 -5.58
N ALA A 185 -11.17 -6.84 -6.89
CA ALA A 185 -10.85 -5.72 -7.78
C ALA A 185 -12.11 -5.12 -8.42
N SER A 186 -13.26 -5.25 -7.74
CA SER A 186 -14.48 -4.63 -8.22
C SER A 186 -14.48 -3.14 -7.98
N ASP A 187 -14.82 -2.40 -9.03
CA ASP A 187 -15.07 -0.97 -8.96
C ASP A 187 -16.43 -0.65 -9.60
N ASN A 188 -17.04 0.45 -9.19
CA ASN A 188 -18.27 0.98 -9.77
C ASN A 188 -17.96 2.02 -10.86
N TRP A 189 -17.16 1.63 -11.85
CA TRP A 189 -17.01 2.40 -13.09
C TRP A 189 -18.19 2.17 -14.06
N TYR A 190 -19.41 2.48 -13.62
CA TYR A 190 -20.61 2.41 -14.46
C TYR A 190 -21.02 3.80 -14.97
N ASP A 191 -21.35 3.91 -16.27
CA ASP A 191 -21.79 5.16 -16.93
C ASP A 191 -20.82 6.36 -16.80
N GLN A 192 -19.55 6.11 -16.44
CA GLN A 192 -18.53 7.16 -16.32
C GLN A 192 -17.88 7.49 -17.67
N VAL A 193 -17.57 8.77 -17.88
CA VAL A 193 -16.90 9.27 -19.09
C VAL A 193 -15.40 9.25 -18.89
N GLY A 194 -14.65 8.47 -19.69
CA GLY A 194 -13.20 8.47 -19.65
C GLY A 194 -12.60 7.10 -19.93
N VAL A 195 -11.34 6.93 -19.53
CA VAL A 195 -10.67 5.63 -19.52
C VAL A 195 -10.95 5.00 -18.16
N ALA A 196 -11.54 3.81 -18.17
CA ALA A 196 -11.77 3.05 -16.94
C ALA A 196 -10.45 2.82 -16.20
N PRO A 197 -10.44 2.90 -14.87
CA PRO A 197 -9.26 2.61 -14.09
C PRO A 197 -8.83 1.15 -14.30
N VAL A 198 -7.52 0.93 -14.14
CA VAL A 198 -6.88 -0.36 -14.31
C VAL A 198 -6.10 -0.63 -13.05
N ASP A 199 -6.52 -1.66 -12.35
CA ASP A 199 -5.88 -2.13 -11.14
C ASP A 199 -4.59 -2.88 -11.43
N THR A 200 -3.67 -2.81 -10.49
CA THR A 200 -2.32 -3.34 -10.64
C THR A 200 -1.95 -4.26 -9.50
N VAL A 201 -1.70 -5.53 -9.81
CA VAL A 201 -0.99 -6.41 -8.88
C VAL A 201 0.52 -6.14 -9.02
N LYS A 202 1.13 -5.62 -7.96
CA LYS A 202 2.57 -5.34 -7.87
C LYS A 202 3.29 -6.58 -7.35
N ILE A 203 3.99 -7.25 -8.26
CA ILE A 203 4.74 -8.46 -7.98
C ILE A 203 6.07 -8.11 -7.31
N GLY A 204 6.27 -8.65 -6.11
CA GLY A 204 7.42 -8.39 -5.26
C GLY A 204 8.77 -8.71 -5.91
N ALA A 205 9.83 -8.09 -5.40
CA ALA A 205 11.18 -8.28 -5.89
C ALA A 205 11.62 -9.75 -5.80
N GLY A 206 12.41 -10.20 -6.76
CA GLY A 206 12.92 -11.57 -6.81
C GLY A 206 11.97 -12.60 -7.43
N ILE A 207 10.76 -12.19 -7.84
CA ILE A 207 9.83 -13.03 -8.60
C ILE A 207 9.92 -12.62 -10.08
N ALA A 208 10.46 -13.51 -10.92
CA ALA A 208 10.47 -13.29 -12.36
C ALA A 208 9.13 -13.73 -12.97
N PRO A 209 8.80 -13.28 -14.20
CA PRO A 209 7.59 -13.72 -14.89
C PRO A 209 7.47 -15.25 -15.07
N ALA A 210 8.59 -15.97 -15.09
CA ALA A 210 8.62 -17.43 -15.17
C ALA A 210 8.29 -18.13 -13.84
N ASP A 211 8.40 -17.42 -12.71
CA ASP A 211 8.11 -17.94 -11.38
C ASP A 211 6.62 -17.82 -11.03
N LEU A 212 5.89 -16.97 -11.75
CA LEU A 212 4.45 -16.81 -11.60
C LEU A 212 3.70 -17.85 -12.43
N LYS A 213 2.74 -18.52 -11.81
CA LYS A 213 1.88 -19.53 -12.44
C LYS A 213 0.42 -19.08 -12.40
N PRO A 214 -0.03 -18.30 -13.39
CA PRO A 214 -1.44 -17.98 -13.55
C PRO A 214 -2.28 -19.20 -13.91
N ALA A 215 -3.44 -19.33 -13.30
CA ALA A 215 -4.43 -20.35 -13.61
C ALA A 215 -5.83 -19.76 -13.52
N ARG A 216 -6.76 -20.28 -14.32
CA ARG A 216 -8.19 -20.02 -14.14
C ARG A 216 -8.78 -21.10 -13.22
N VAL A 217 -9.47 -20.68 -12.16
CA VAL A 217 -10.22 -21.56 -11.26
C VAL A 217 -11.64 -21.03 -11.17
N GLY A 218 -12.61 -21.74 -11.78
CA GLY A 218 -13.96 -21.18 -11.93
C GLY A 218 -13.90 -19.88 -12.74
N ASP A 219 -14.40 -18.79 -12.15
CA ASP A 219 -14.35 -17.45 -12.75
C ASP A 219 -13.21 -16.57 -12.22
N ASP A 220 -12.34 -17.13 -11.37
CA ASP A 220 -11.26 -16.40 -10.73
C ASP A 220 -9.93 -16.61 -11.47
N LEU A 221 -9.07 -15.59 -11.38
CA LEU A 221 -7.66 -15.68 -11.76
C LEU A 221 -6.84 -15.99 -10.51
N VAL A 222 -6.18 -17.13 -10.49
CA VAL A 222 -5.28 -17.53 -9.41
C VAL A 222 -3.83 -17.38 -9.87
N LEU A 223 -3.04 -16.59 -9.16
CA LEU A 223 -1.61 -16.41 -9.36
C LEU A 223 -0.87 -17.17 -8.27
N SER A 224 -0.11 -18.21 -8.60
CA SER A 224 0.71 -18.95 -7.63
C SER A 224 2.20 -18.79 -7.88
N LEU A 225 3.01 -18.72 -6.83
CA LEU A 225 4.47 -18.69 -6.96
C LEU A 225 5.08 -20.09 -7.07
N ALA A 226 6.07 -20.25 -7.95
CA ALA A 226 6.79 -21.50 -8.12
C ALA A 226 7.60 -21.85 -6.86
N GLY A 227 7.39 -23.04 -6.30
CA GLY A 227 8.20 -23.55 -5.19
C GLY A 227 7.78 -23.06 -3.79
N GLY A 228 6.67 -22.33 -3.68
CA GLY A 228 6.09 -21.87 -2.42
C GLY A 228 4.61 -22.23 -2.26
N SER A 229 4.01 -21.75 -1.18
CA SER A 229 2.57 -21.85 -0.91
C SER A 229 1.81 -20.54 -1.17
N ASP A 230 2.53 -19.48 -1.53
CA ASP A 230 1.96 -18.15 -1.74
C ASP A 230 1.10 -18.11 -3.01
N SER A 231 -0.09 -17.56 -2.89
CA SER A 231 -1.04 -17.40 -4.00
C SER A 231 -1.93 -16.18 -3.81
N LEU A 232 -2.21 -15.47 -4.91
CA LEU A 232 -3.21 -14.41 -4.97
C LEU A 232 -4.39 -14.87 -5.82
N THR A 233 -5.61 -14.79 -5.29
CA THR A 233 -6.84 -15.03 -6.05
C THR A 233 -7.51 -13.71 -6.37
N VAL A 234 -7.61 -13.36 -7.65
CA VAL A 234 -8.39 -12.21 -8.12
C VAL A 234 -9.79 -12.69 -8.49
N LEU A 235 -10.77 -12.27 -7.70
CA LEU A 235 -12.15 -12.72 -7.82
C LEU A 235 -12.79 -12.24 -9.11
N GLY A 236 -13.61 -13.10 -9.72
CA GLY A 236 -14.49 -12.72 -10.82
C GLY A 236 -13.79 -12.26 -12.11
N TYR A 237 -12.46 -12.41 -12.22
CA TYR A 237 -11.67 -11.94 -13.36
C TYR A 237 -12.20 -12.44 -14.73
N TYR A 238 -12.79 -13.63 -14.77
CA TYR A 238 -13.37 -14.25 -15.97
C TYR A 238 -14.91 -14.24 -16.00
N SER A 239 -15.56 -13.53 -15.08
CA SER A 239 -17.02 -13.41 -15.03
C SER A 239 -17.58 -12.75 -16.31
N GLU A 240 -18.81 -13.10 -16.69
CA GLU A 240 -19.49 -12.52 -17.87
C GLU A 240 -19.67 -11.00 -17.77
N ASN A 241 -19.76 -10.47 -16.55
CA ASN A 241 -19.85 -9.03 -16.29
C ASN A 241 -18.53 -8.43 -15.78
N ALA A 242 -17.41 -9.12 -15.95
CA ALA A 242 -16.12 -8.68 -15.40
C ALA A 242 -15.69 -7.31 -15.95
N ASP A 243 -15.91 -7.06 -17.24
CA ASP A 243 -15.59 -5.77 -17.86
C ASP A 243 -16.46 -4.62 -17.33
N TYR A 244 -17.67 -4.93 -16.86
CA TYR A 244 -18.64 -3.95 -16.37
C TYR A 244 -18.32 -3.46 -14.96
N TYR A 245 -17.87 -4.36 -14.08
CA TYR A 245 -17.54 -4.08 -12.68
C TYR A 245 -16.03 -4.02 -12.42
N GLY A 246 -15.20 -3.95 -13.45
CA GLY A 246 -13.75 -3.79 -13.32
C GLY A 246 -12.93 -5.02 -12.99
N TYR A 247 -13.54 -6.14 -12.59
CA TYR A 247 -12.82 -7.38 -12.25
C TYR A 247 -11.76 -7.84 -13.27
N SER A 248 -11.97 -7.64 -14.57
CA SER A 248 -11.03 -8.06 -15.63
C SER A 248 -9.91 -7.05 -15.90
N ARG A 249 -10.00 -5.82 -15.37
CA ARG A 249 -9.10 -4.70 -15.64
C ARG A 249 -7.89 -4.71 -14.71
N ILE A 250 -7.30 -5.90 -14.56
CA ILE A 250 -6.08 -6.13 -13.77
C ILE A 250 -4.88 -6.26 -14.70
N GLN A 251 -3.80 -5.56 -14.35
CA GLN A 251 -2.46 -5.76 -14.90
C GLN A 251 -1.49 -6.26 -13.82
N LEU A 252 -0.44 -6.97 -14.23
CA LEU A 252 0.62 -7.40 -13.33
C LEU A 252 1.87 -6.58 -13.62
N GLN A 253 2.45 -5.95 -12.60
CA GLN A 253 3.67 -5.18 -12.69
C GLN A 253 4.78 -5.87 -11.91
N PHE A 254 5.83 -6.31 -12.59
CA PHE A 254 7.02 -6.91 -11.98
C PHE A 254 8.04 -5.85 -11.58
N SER A 255 8.86 -6.15 -10.58
CA SER A 255 9.89 -5.23 -10.07
C SER A 255 10.94 -4.81 -11.13
N ASN A 256 11.09 -5.57 -12.21
CA ASN A 256 11.97 -5.24 -13.34
C ASN A 256 11.31 -4.30 -14.38
N GLY A 257 10.08 -3.84 -14.14
CA GLY A 257 9.30 -2.99 -15.04
C GLY A 257 8.50 -3.75 -16.10
N THR A 258 8.56 -5.09 -16.14
CA THR A 258 7.71 -5.89 -17.03
C THR A 258 6.25 -5.70 -16.64
N LEU A 259 5.39 -5.46 -17.63
CA LEU A 259 3.95 -5.31 -17.47
C LEU A 259 3.22 -6.41 -18.23
N TRP A 260 2.34 -7.14 -17.55
CA TRP A 260 1.40 -8.08 -18.18
C TRP A 260 0.00 -7.49 -18.12
N GLY A 261 -0.54 -7.13 -19.28
CA GLY A 261 -1.97 -6.83 -19.42
C GLY A 261 -2.78 -8.10 -19.69
N ALA A 262 -4.08 -7.93 -19.93
CA ALA A 262 -5.02 -9.03 -20.14
C ALA A 262 -4.59 -10.06 -21.21
N GLN A 263 -3.94 -9.61 -22.29
CA GLN A 263 -3.45 -10.51 -23.34
C GLN A 263 -2.32 -11.42 -22.84
N GLN A 264 -1.33 -10.88 -22.12
CA GLN A 264 -0.23 -11.65 -21.55
C GLN A 264 -0.72 -12.60 -20.46
N ILE A 265 -1.63 -12.14 -19.59
CA ILE A 265 -2.24 -12.97 -18.54
C ILE A 265 -2.97 -14.15 -19.18
N LYS A 266 -3.81 -13.90 -20.20
CA LYS A 266 -4.54 -14.94 -20.92
C LYS A 266 -3.61 -15.95 -21.60
N GLN A 267 -2.52 -15.49 -22.21
CA GLN A 267 -1.53 -16.37 -22.82
C GLN A 267 -0.84 -17.24 -21.77
N ALA A 268 -0.43 -16.66 -20.64
CA ALA A 268 0.21 -17.39 -19.55
C ALA A 268 -0.72 -18.48 -18.97
N VAL A 269 -1.99 -18.17 -18.74
CA VAL A 269 -3.00 -19.15 -18.28
C VAL A 269 -3.17 -20.32 -19.27
N ASN A 270 -3.19 -20.05 -20.59
CA ASN A 270 -3.38 -21.09 -21.61
C ASN A 270 -2.14 -21.98 -21.83
N THR A 271 -0.97 -21.52 -21.41
CA THR A 271 0.32 -22.22 -21.58
C THR A 271 0.76 -22.93 -20.31
N ALA A 272 0.10 -22.68 -19.18
CA ALA A 272 0.28 -23.46 -17.97
C ALA A 272 -0.07 -24.94 -18.25
N PRO A 273 0.80 -25.90 -17.89
CA PRO A 273 0.51 -27.31 -18.10
C PRO A 273 -0.76 -27.67 -17.34
N THR A 274 -1.83 -27.99 -18.07
CA THR A 274 -3.07 -28.47 -17.47
C THR A 274 -2.80 -29.76 -16.72
N ALA A 275 -3.01 -29.75 -15.41
CA ALA A 275 -3.13 -30.99 -14.66
C ALA A 275 -4.33 -31.76 -15.23
N SER A 276 -4.05 -32.93 -15.80
CA SER A 276 -5.01 -33.88 -16.38
C SER A 276 -5.55 -33.55 -17.77
N ASN A 277 -4.77 -33.92 -18.79
CA ASN A 277 -5.35 -34.72 -19.88
C ASN A 277 -4.55 -36.02 -20.01
N ARG A 278 -4.85 -37.00 -19.14
CA ARG A 278 -4.50 -38.40 -19.45
C ARG A 278 -5.24 -38.74 -20.73
N ALA A 279 -4.53 -38.78 -21.86
CA ALA A 279 -5.04 -39.34 -23.09
C ALA A 279 -5.50 -40.77 -22.79
N VAL A 280 -6.82 -40.98 -22.75
CA VAL A 280 -7.41 -42.31 -22.85
C VAL A 280 -7.29 -42.67 -24.32
N THR A 281 -6.23 -43.37 -24.69
CA THR A 281 -6.17 -44.07 -25.97
C THR A 281 -7.15 -45.23 -25.88
N PHE A 282 -8.30 -45.11 -26.55
CA PHE A 282 -9.11 -46.27 -26.90
C PHE A 282 -8.38 -47.02 -28.01
N ASN A 283 -7.77 -48.15 -27.67
CA ASN A 283 -7.44 -49.17 -28.65
C ASN A 283 -8.74 -49.88 -29.01
N GLU A 284 -9.31 -49.56 -30.16
CA GLU A 284 -10.24 -50.48 -30.81
C GLU A 284 -9.41 -51.46 -31.64
N ASP A 285 -9.13 -52.62 -31.04
CA ASP A 285 -8.84 -53.85 -31.78
C ASP A 285 -10.16 -54.41 -32.31
N THR A 286 -10.36 -54.36 -33.63
CA THR A 286 -10.70 -55.50 -34.52
C THR A 286 -10.86 -55.02 -35.96
#